data_AF-A0A7K2WK30-F1
#
_entry.id   AF-A0A7K2WK30-F1
#
_cell.length_a   1.000
_cell.length_b   1.000
_cell.length_c   1.000
_cell.angle_alpha   90.00
_cell.angle_beta   90.00
_cell.angle_gamma   90.00
#
_symmetry.space_group_name_H-M   'P 1'
#
loop_
_entity.id
_entity.type
_entity.pdbx_description
1 polymer ?
#
loop_
_entity_poly.entity_id
_entity_poly.type
_entity_poly.pdbx_seq_one_letter_code
_entity_poly.pdbx_strand_id
1 'polypeptide(L)'
;AREVADGSGDKRLGSGPAHILAGVATMSGDLASARVLIGESVTLHEEIGDTRMVAVEHHNLGYVELRLGHQDRARDLFAEVRAQALAADWPDMLPYVTADAAVIAD
;
A
#
# COMPACT_ATOMS: atom_id res chain seq x y z
N ALA A 1 20.84 4.23 10.30
CA ALA A 1 21.13 2.97 9.58
C ALA A 1 20.72 3.12 8.12
N ARG A 2 21.50 3.89 7.34
CA ARG A 2 21.15 4.26 5.96
C ARG A 2 22.36 4.11 5.03
N GLU A 3 23.16 3.07 5.25
CA GLU A 3 24.35 2.81 4.43
C GLU A 3 24.17 1.53 3.62
N VAL A 4 24.46 1.67 2.33
CA VAL A 4 24.69 0.64 1.30
C VAL A 4 23.44 0.01 0.69
N ALA A 5 22.86 0.72 -0.27
CA ALA A 5 22.27 0.11 -1.45
C ALA A 5 22.91 0.76 -2.69
N ASP A 6 24.21 0.50 -2.87
CA ASP A 6 24.97 0.95 -4.03
C ASP A 6 25.04 -0.18 -5.05
N GLY A 7 24.64 0.12 -6.29
CA GLY A 7 25.11 -0.55 -7.52
C GLY A 7 24.66 -1.98 -7.87
N SER A 8 24.06 -2.76 -6.97
CA SER A 8 23.70 -4.17 -7.26
C SER A 8 22.19 -4.40 -7.25
N GLY A 9 21.55 -4.24 -8.42
CA GLY A 9 20.60 -5.20 -9.01
C GLY A 9 19.42 -5.79 -8.23
N ASP A 10 19.15 -5.37 -6.99
CA ASP A 10 18.13 -6.01 -6.15
C ASP A 10 17.27 -4.98 -5.41
N LYS A 11 16.73 -4.05 -6.19
CA LYS A 11 15.62 -3.17 -5.77
C LYS A 11 14.45 -3.97 -5.19
N ARG A 12 14.30 -5.26 -5.53
CA ARG A 12 13.28 -6.15 -4.95
C ARG A 12 13.54 -6.45 -3.47
N LEU A 13 14.79 -6.60 -3.05
CA LEU A 13 15.13 -6.85 -1.63
C LEU A 13 14.83 -5.65 -0.72
N GLY A 14 14.77 -4.42 -1.24
CA GLY A 14 14.37 -3.23 -0.47
C GLY A 14 12.85 -3.13 -0.25
N SER A 15 12.06 -3.77 -1.11
CA SER A 15 10.58 -3.63 -1.17
C SER A 15 9.87 -4.51 -0.15
N GLY A 16 10.32 -5.76 -0.02
CA GLY A 16 9.79 -6.69 0.98
C GLY A 16 9.86 -6.16 2.42
N PRO A 17 10.99 -5.57 2.86
CA PRO A 17 11.12 -4.97 4.19
C PRO A 17 10.15 -3.81 4.42
N ALA A 18 9.98 -2.89 3.46
CA ALA A 18 9.13 -1.71 3.64
C ALA A 18 7.65 -2.09 3.82
N HIS A 19 7.14 -3.01 2.99
CA HIS A 19 5.78 -3.55 3.12
C HIS A 19 5.53 -4.20 4.48
N ILE A 20 6.43 -5.10 4.90
CA ILE A 20 6.29 -5.84 6.16
C ILE A 20 6.38 -4.90 7.36
N LEU A 21 7.33 -3.96 7.35
CA LEU A 21 7.48 -2.97 8.42
C LEU A 21 6.29 -2.02 8.50
N ALA A 22 5.70 -1.63 7.36
CA ALA A 22 4.47 -0.86 7.32
C ALA A 22 3.31 -1.61 7.99
N GLY A 23 3.18 -2.92 7.74
CA GLY A 23 2.20 -3.77 8.42
C GLY A 23 2.39 -3.78 9.94
N VAL A 24 3.63 -3.97 10.40
CA VAL A 24 3.98 -3.95 11.83
C VAL A 24 3.69 -2.58 12.47
N ALA A 25 4.08 -1.48 11.81
CA ALA A 25 3.83 -0.12 12.28
C ALA A 25 2.32 0.16 12.39
N THR A 26 1.55 -0.29 11.40
CA THR A 26 0.08 -0.19 11.42
C THR A 26 -0.49 -0.95 12.62
N MET A 27 -0.11 -2.22 12.82
CA MET A 27 -0.60 -3.02 13.95
C MET A 27 -0.20 -2.42 15.31
N SER A 28 0.96 -1.76 15.38
CA SER A 28 1.46 -1.11 16.60
C SER A 28 0.84 0.27 16.85
N GLY A 29 0.07 0.79 15.90
CA GLY A 29 -0.55 2.11 15.98
C GLY A 29 0.36 3.28 15.61
N ASP A 30 1.60 3.02 15.18
CA ASP A 30 2.49 4.03 14.63
C ASP A 30 2.12 4.33 13.17
N LEU A 31 0.99 5.02 13.02
CA LEU A 31 0.40 5.36 11.73
C LEU A 31 1.27 6.33 10.92
N ALA A 32 2.05 7.18 11.59
CA ALA A 32 2.95 8.12 10.92
C ALA A 32 4.10 7.36 10.23
N SER A 33 4.75 6.43 10.94
CA SER A 33 5.79 5.59 10.35
C SER A 33 5.22 4.66 9.27
N ALA A 34 4.04 4.08 9.50
CA ALA A 34 3.37 3.24 8.50
C ALA A 34 3.17 4.00 7.18
N ARG A 35 2.67 5.24 7.25
CA ARG A 35 2.46 6.08 6.06
C ARG A 35 3.74 6.35 5.27
N VAL A 36 4.84 6.62 5.96
CA VAL A 36 6.15 6.85 5.32
C VAL A 36 6.66 5.57 4.65
N LEU A 37 6.62 4.45 5.38
CA LEU A 37 7.10 3.14 4.88
C LEU A 37 6.29 2.67 3.67
N ILE A 38 4.97 2.89 3.67
CA ILE A 38 4.11 2.60 2.52
C ILE A 38 4.50 3.46 1.32
N GLY A 39 4.75 4.76 1.52
CA GLY A 39 5.19 5.65 0.43
C GLY A 39 6.55 5.24 -0.17
N GLU A 40 7.50 4.81 0.66
CA GLU A 40 8.78 4.25 0.21
C GLU A 40 8.56 2.95 -0.59
N SER A 41 7.66 2.07 -0.13
CA SER A 41 7.28 0.84 -0.84
C SER A 41 6.62 1.11 -2.19
N VAL A 42 5.69 2.07 -2.26
CA VAL A 42 5.04 2.49 -3.52
C VAL A 42 6.08 2.95 -4.53
N THR A 43 6.95 3.89 -4.13
CA THR A 43 8.01 4.43 -5.01
C THR A 43 8.87 3.31 -5.60
N LEU A 44 9.23 2.32 -4.77
CA LEU A 44 10.06 1.21 -5.20
C LEU A 44 9.34 0.25 -6.15
N HIS A 45 8.07 -0.07 -5.89
CA HIS A 45 7.26 -0.92 -6.76
C HIS A 45 6.96 -0.22 -8.10
N GLU A 46 6.76 1.09 -8.11
CA GLU A 46 6.66 1.90 -9.33
C GLU A 46 7.94 1.83 -10.17
N GLU A 47 9.11 2.00 -9.54
CA GLU A 47 10.41 1.94 -10.22
C GLU A 47 10.68 0.59 -10.91
N ILE A 48 10.16 -0.51 -10.35
CA ILE A 48 10.33 -1.86 -10.91
C ILE A 48 9.13 -2.32 -11.75
N GLY A 49 8.09 -1.49 -11.90
CA GLY A 49 6.90 -1.78 -12.69
C GLY A 49 5.94 -2.80 -12.06
N ASP A 50 6.02 -3.03 -10.75
CA ASP A 50 5.11 -3.95 -10.03
C ASP A 50 3.81 -3.24 -9.65
N THR A 51 2.97 -3.02 -10.66
CA THR A 51 1.67 -2.33 -10.52
C THR A 51 0.73 -3.02 -9.55
N ARG A 52 0.84 -4.34 -9.38
CA ARG A 52 0.02 -5.08 -8.42
C ARG A 52 0.41 -4.74 -6.99
N MET A 53 1.71 -4.71 -6.69
CA MET A 53 2.16 -4.32 -5.35
C MET A 53 1.87 -2.85 -5.05
N VAL A 54 1.95 -1.95 -6.04
CA VAL A 54 1.51 -0.56 -5.86
C VAL A 54 0.05 -0.51 -5.38
N ALA A 55 -0.85 -1.29 -5.99
CA ALA A 55 -2.25 -1.34 -5.58
C ALA A 55 -2.44 -1.93 -4.18
N VAL A 56 -1.67 -2.95 -3.80
CA VAL A 56 -1.66 -3.48 -2.42
C VAL A 56 -1.24 -2.41 -1.41
N GLU A 57 -0.21 -1.63 -1.73
CA GLU A 57 0.28 -0.58 -0.84
C GLU A 57 -0.67 0.62 -0.74
N HIS A 58 -1.34 0.99 -1.83
CA HIS A 58 -2.42 1.98 -1.77
C HIS A 58 -3.61 1.52 -0.93
N HIS A 59 -3.95 0.23 -0.97
CA HIS A 59 -4.98 -0.33 -0.09
C HIS A 59 -4.55 -0.26 1.38
N ASN A 60 -3.30 -0.60 1.70
CA ASN A 60 -2.75 -0.42 3.05
C ASN A 60 -2.76 1.04 3.50
N LEU A 61 -2.44 1.97 2.59
CA LEU A 61 -2.52 3.40 2.87
C LEU A 61 -3.96 3.82 3.19
N GLY A 62 -4.95 3.29 2.47
CA GLY A 62 -6.36 3.53 2.76
C GLY A 62 -6.73 3.19 4.20
N TYR A 63 -6.28 2.03 4.71
CA TYR A 63 -6.47 1.66 6.12
C TYR A 63 -5.76 2.60 7.10
N VAL A 64 -4.53 3.01 6.78
CA VAL A 64 -3.77 3.97 7.61
C VAL A 64 -4.49 5.32 7.67
N GLU A 65 -4.99 5.82 6.54
CA GLU A 65 -5.71 7.09 6.44
C GLU A 65 -7.06 7.03 7.18
N LEU A 66 -7.79 5.90 7.11
CA LEU A 66 -8.98 5.69 7.95
C LEU A 66 -8.67 5.83 9.43
N ARG A 67 -7.60 5.19 9.89
CA ARG A 67 -7.19 5.22 11.31
C ARG A 67 -6.68 6.59 11.76
N LEU A 68 -6.19 7.41 10.83
CA LEU A 68 -5.85 8.81 11.05
C LEU A 68 -7.08 9.73 11.02
N GLY A 69 -8.26 9.23 10.66
CA GLY A 69 -9.50 10.00 10.54
C GLY A 69 -9.68 10.69 9.19
N HIS A 70 -8.83 10.41 8.20
CA HIS A 70 -8.90 10.97 6.86
C HIS A 70 -9.81 10.12 5.96
N GLN A 71 -11.10 10.07 6.30
CA GLN A 71 -12.09 9.19 5.67
C GLN A 71 -12.20 9.40 4.14
N ASP A 72 -12.21 10.65 3.68
CA ASP A 72 -12.31 10.94 2.24
C ASP A 72 -11.09 10.42 1.46
N ARG A 73 -9.89 10.59 2.03
CA ARG A 73 -8.65 10.08 1.42
C ARG A 73 -8.65 8.57 1.33
N ALA A 74 -9.13 7.89 2.37
CA ALA A 74 -9.26 6.44 2.34
C ALA A 74 -10.27 5.95 1.30
N ARG A 75 -11.42 6.63 1.19
CA ARG A 75 -12.43 6.33 0.17
C ARG A 75 -11.86 6.42 -1.24
N ASP A 76 -11.11 7.48 -1.53
CA ASP A 76 -10.46 7.67 -2.83
C ASP A 76 -9.47 6.54 -3.15
N LEU A 77 -8.62 6.19 -2.18
CA LEU A 77 -7.62 5.12 -2.33
C LEU A 77 -8.28 3.75 -2.58
N PHE A 78 -9.31 3.40 -1.80
CA PHE A 78 -10.02 2.13 -1.98
C PHE A 78 -10.76 2.07 -3.31
N ALA A 79 -11.35 3.17 -3.76
CA ALA A 79 -12.02 3.24 -5.06
C ALA A 79 -11.02 3.07 -6.22
N GLU A 80 -9.84 3.69 -6.12
CA GLU A 80 -8.77 3.53 -7.11
C GLU A 80 -8.29 2.09 -7.20
N VAL A 81 -7.97 1.47 -6.05
CA VAL A 81 -7.51 0.07 -6.02
C VAL A 81 -8.57 -0.88 -6.57
N ARG A 82 -9.86 -0.66 -6.23
CA ARG A 82 -10.97 -1.46 -6.79
C ARG A 82 -11.05 -1.32 -8.29
N ALA A 83 -10.94 -0.11 -8.83
CA ALA A 83 -10.98 0.12 -10.27
C ALA A 83 -9.80 -0.58 -10.98
N GLN A 84 -8.58 -0.49 -10.42
CA GLN A 84 -7.39 -1.14 -10.96
C GLN A 84 -7.51 -2.67 -10.94
N ALA A 85 -7.92 -3.25 -9.81
CA ALA A 85 -8.07 -4.69 -9.66
C ALA A 85 -9.10 -5.28 -10.64
N LEU A 86 -10.21 -4.58 -10.88
CA LEU A 86 -11.22 -4.99 -11.86
C LEU A 86 -10.73 -4.84 -13.30
N ALA A 87 -10.03 -3.75 -13.62
CA ALA A 87 -9.50 -3.51 -14.96
C ALA A 87 -8.39 -4.51 -15.34
N ALA A 88 -7.58 -4.93 -14.36
CA ALA A 88 -6.46 -5.84 -14.54
C ALA A 88 -6.80 -7.32 -14.28
N ASP A 89 -8.06 -7.63 -13.94
CA ASP A 89 -8.56 -8.97 -13.57
C ASP A 89 -7.66 -9.66 -12.53
N TRP A 90 -7.52 -9.03 -11.36
CA TRP A 90 -6.76 -9.56 -10.23
C TRP A 90 -7.67 -10.29 -9.24
N PRO A 91 -7.97 -11.59 -9.44
CA PRO A 91 -8.94 -12.31 -8.61
C PRO A 91 -8.55 -12.37 -7.14
N ASP A 92 -7.25 -12.42 -6.82
CA ASP A 92 -6.77 -12.45 -5.44
C ASP A 92 -6.99 -11.13 -4.70
N MET A 93 -7.22 -10.02 -5.43
CA MET A 93 -7.50 -8.72 -4.83
C MET A 93 -9.00 -8.55 -4.49
N LEU A 94 -9.88 -9.43 -5.01
CA LEU A 94 -11.33 -9.34 -4.80
C LEU A 94 -11.75 -9.34 -3.32
N PRO A 95 -11.19 -10.17 -2.43
CA PRO A 95 -11.56 -10.14 -1.01
C PRO A 95 -11.28 -8.78 -0.34
N TYR A 96 -10.19 -8.13 -0.73
CA TYR A 96 -9.79 -6.83 -0.17
C TYR A 96 -10.71 -5.71 -0.64
N VAL A 97 -10.91 -5.58 -1.95
CA VAL A 97 -11.72 -4.49 -2.52
C VAL A 97 -13.22 -4.65 -2.25
N THR A 98 -13.67 -5.87 -1.94
CA THR A 98 -15.04 -6.12 -1.48
C THR A 98 -15.24 -5.74 -0.01
N ALA A 99 -14.25 -5.99 0.85
CA ALA A 99 -14.29 -5.55 2.25
C ALA A 99 -14.35 -4.02 2.37
N ASP A 100 -13.63 -3.31 1.49
CA ASP A 100 -13.60 -1.84 1.50
C ASP A 100 -14.89 -1.20 0.94
N ALA A 101 -15.77 -1.98 0.30
CA ALA A 101 -16.95 -1.44 -0.37
C ALA A 101 -17.90 -0.67 0.56
N ALA A 102 -17.97 -1.05 1.84
CA ALA A 102 -18.74 -0.32 2.85
C ALA A 102 -18.16 1.07 3.11
N VAL A 103 -16.83 1.20 3.14
CA VAL A 103 -16.13 2.50 3.32
C VAL A 103 -16.37 3.41 2.12
N ILE A 104 -16.52 2.83 0.92
CA ILE A 104 -16.77 3.59 -0.31
C ILE A 104 -18.23 4.07 -0.42
N ALA A 105 -19.18 3.35 0.20
CA ALA A 105 -20.61 3.57 0.03
C ALA A 105 -21.23 4.59 0.99
N ASP A 106 -20.61 4.83 2.15
CA ASP A 106 -20.91 5.96 3.05
C ASP A 106 -20.36 7.27 2.49
#